data_AF-A0A841VC50-F1
#
_entry.id   AF-A0A841VC50-F1
#
_cell.length_a   1.000
_cell.length_b   1.000
_cell.length_c   1.000
_cell.angle_alpha   90.00
_cell.angle_beta   90.00
_cell.angle_gamma   90.00
#
_symmetry.space_group_name_H-M   'P 1'
#
loop_
_entity.id
_entity.type
_entity.pdbx_description
1 polymer ?
#
loop_
_entity_poly.entity_id
_entity_poly.type
_entity_poly.pdbx_seq_one_letter_code
_entity_poly.pdbx_strand_id
1 'polypeptide(L)' 'MAGKYRVELTYEKGTVSFEMSKDELEVHFPKETAILEKSPCSAVSVPDEHGGIFIEKVKAS' A
#
# COMPACT_ATOMS: atom_id res chain seq x y z
N MET A 1 -9.08 2.56 16.50
CA MET A 1 -8.40 3.56 15.66
C MET A 1 -8.21 2.94 14.30
N ALA A 2 -8.86 3.47 13.26
CA ALA A 2 -8.64 2.98 11.89
C ALA A 2 -7.19 3.34 11.50
N GLY A 3 -6.35 2.32 11.29
CA GLY A 3 -4.98 2.55 10.81
C GLY A 3 -5.03 3.21 9.43
N LYS A 4 -4.18 4.21 9.21
CA LYS A 4 -3.97 4.81 7.90
C LYS A 4 -2.86 4.06 7.17
N TYR A 5 -3.03 3.86 5.87
CA TYR A 5 -2.02 3.24 5.01
C TYR A 5 -1.54 4.26 4.01
N ARG A 6 -0.23 4.36 3.84
CA ARG A 6 0.39 5.14 2.76
C ARG A 6 0.54 4.23 1.56
N VAL A 7 0.00 4.65 0.43
CA VAL A 7 0.13 3.96 -0.85
C VAL A 7 0.98 4.84 -1.76
N GLU A 8 1.99 4.25 -2.39
CA GLU A 8 2.72 4.87 -3.48
C GLU A 8 2.60 4.02 -4.74
N LEU A 9 2.15 4.66 -5.81
CA LEU A 9 2.07 4.07 -7.13
C LEU A 9 3.20 4.66 -7.97
N THR A 10 4.12 3.81 -8.40
CA THR A 10 5.22 4.17 -9.27
C THR A 10 4.91 3.69 -10.68
N TYR A 11 5.02 4.58 -11.67
CA TYR A 11 4.88 4.28 -13.09
C TYR A 11 6.02 4.94 -13.87
N GLU A 12 6.16 4.63 -15.16
CA GLU A 12 7.21 5.21 -16.03
C GLU A 12 7.27 6.75 -16.00
N LYS A 13 6.12 7.40 -15.74
CA LYS A 13 5.99 8.87 -15.76
C LYS A 13 6.13 9.54 -14.39
N GLY A 14 6.36 8.78 -13.33
CA GLY A 14 6.57 9.30 -11.97
C GLY A 14 5.87 8.50 -10.88
N THR A 15 6.02 8.98 -9.65
CA THR A 15 5.46 8.37 -8.44
C THR A 15 4.37 9.26 -7.86
N VAL A 16 3.25 8.65 -7.46
CA VAL A 16 2.14 9.32 -6.78
C VAL A 16 1.94 8.66 -5.43
N SER A 17 1.91 9.45 -4.35
CA SER A 17 1.71 8.98 -2.98
C SER A 17 0.42 9.55 -2.38
N PHE A 18 -0.37 8.71 -1.71
CA PHE A 18 -1.60 9.12 -1.01
C PHE A 18 -1.88 8.23 0.19
N GLU A 19 -2.77 8.66 1.07
CA GLU A 19 -3.23 7.88 2.22
C GLU A 19 -4.60 7.26 1.93
N MET A 20 -4.80 6.03 2.39
CA MET A 20 -6.11 5.37 2.37
C MET A 20 -6.40 4.67 3.71
N SER A 21 -7.68 4.49 3.98
CA SER A 21 -8.15 3.62 5.07
C SER A 21 -7.92 2.14 4.73
N LYS A 22 -7.97 1.27 5.75
CA LYS A 22 -7.87 -0.19 5.54
C LYS A 22 -8.95 -0.71 4.60
N ASP A 23 -10.19 -0.23 4.78
CA ASP A 23 -11.34 -0.70 4.00
C ASP A 23 -11.19 -0.32 2.52
N GLU A 24 -10.73 0.89 2.22
CA GLU A 24 -10.41 1.32 0.84
C GLU A 24 -9.25 0.50 0.25
N LEU A 25 -8.24 0.19 1.06
CA LEU A 25 -7.09 -0.61 0.63
C LEU A 25 -7.50 -2.04 0.25
N GLU A 26 -8.38 -2.67 1.03
CA GLU A 26 -8.90 -4.01 0.75
C GLU A 26 -9.75 -4.05 -0.53
N VAL A 27 -10.43 -2.95 -0.87
CA VAL A 27 -11.23 -2.83 -2.10
C VAL A 27 -10.34 -2.64 -3.32
N HIS A 28 -9.33 -1.77 -3.25
CA HIS A 28 -8.50 -1.41 -4.41
C HIS A 28 -7.26 -2.29 -4.60
N PHE A 29 -6.67 -2.77 -3.50
CA PHE A 29 -5.40 -3.51 -3.46
C PHE A 29 -5.51 -4.78 -2.59
N PRO A 30 -6.45 -5.69 -2.88
CA PRO A 30 -6.72 -6.85 -2.01
C PRO A 30 -5.53 -7.80 -1.89
N LYS A 31 -4.73 -7.96 -2.96
CA LYS A 31 -3.57 -8.87 -2.97
C LYS A 31 -2.45 -8.32 -2.11
N GLU A 32 -2.11 -7.05 -2.30
CA GLU A 32 -1.05 -6.35 -1.60
C GLU A 32 -1.39 -6.24 -0.11
N THR A 33 -2.66 -5.94 0.20
CA THR A 33 -3.17 -5.93 1.58
C THR A 33 -3.04 -7.29 2.24
N ALA A 34 -3.41 -8.38 1.54
CA ALA A 34 -3.26 -9.73 2.06
C ALA A 34 -1.80 -10.12 2.32
N ILE A 35 -0.85 -9.65 1.50
CA ILE A 35 0.58 -9.84 1.72
C ILE A 35 1.03 -9.05 2.95
N LEU A 36 0.62 -7.78 3.06
CA LEU A 36 0.97 -6.89 4.17
C LEU A 36 0.44 -7.37 5.52
N GLU A 37 -0.73 -8.01 5.55
CA GLU A 37 -1.32 -8.57 6.77
C GLU A 37 -0.69 -9.90 7.19
N LYS A 38 -0.14 -10.65 6.24
CA LYS A 38 0.60 -11.91 6.51
C LYS A 38 2.08 -11.69 6.77
N SER A 39 2.59 -10.51 6.43
CA SER A 39 3.98 -10.14 6.62
C SER A 39 4.21 -9.59 8.03
N PRO A 40 5.35 -9.92 8.68
CA PRO A 40 5.78 -9.23 9.89
C PRO A 40 6.22 -7.78 9.63
N CYS A 41 6.35 -7.37 8.37
CA CYS A 41 6.77 -6.02 7.99
C CYS A 41 5.61 -5.01 8.04
N SER A 42 5.96 -3.75 8.30
CA SER A 42 5.01 -2.62 8.24
C SER A 42 4.78 -2.12 6.82
N ALA A 43 5.53 -2.61 5.81
CA ALA A 43 5.38 -2.22 4.42
C ALA A 43 5.55 -3.40 3.47
N VAL A 44 4.93 -3.29 2.30
CA VAL A 44 5.05 -4.23 1.17
C VAL A 44 5.29 -3.44 -0.12
N SER A 45 6.14 -3.96 -0.99
CA SER A 45 6.33 -3.46 -2.35
C SER A 45 6.05 -4.59 -3.33
N VAL A 46 5.08 -4.39 -4.22
CA VAL A 46 4.70 -5.34 -5.26
C VAL A 46 4.94 -4.68 -6.62
N PRO A 47 6.01 -5.07 -7.34
CA PRO A 47 6.24 -4.60 -8.70
C PRO A 47 5.25 -5.24 -9.68
N ASP A 48 4.92 -4.51 -10.74
CA ASP A 48 4.06 -4.91 -11.85
C ASP A 48 4.71 -4.53 -13.20
N GLU A 49 4.18 -5.03 -14.31
CA GLU A 49 4.71 -4.77 -15.67
C GLU A 49 4.72 -3.28 -16.04
N HIS A 50 3.87 -2.48 -15.40
CA HIS A 50 3.75 -1.04 -15.63
C HIS A 50 4.42 -0.17 -14.54
N GLY A 51 5.03 -0.78 -13.53
CA GLY A 51 5.67 -0.07 -12.43
C GLY A 51 5.63 -0.82 -11.10
N GLY A 52 5.13 -0.19 -10.04
CA GLY A 52 5.06 -0.85 -8.73
C GLY A 52 4.15 -0.17 -7.73
N ILE A 53 3.60 -0.98 -6.83
CA ILE A 53 2.72 -0.56 -5.75
C ILE A 53 3.48 -0.76 -4.45
N PHE A 54 3.67 0.31 -3.70
CA PHE A 54 4.21 0.29 -2.34
C PHE A 54 3.10 0.64 -1.35
N ILE A 55 2.93 -0.15 -0.30
CA ILE A 55 1.95 0.09 0.75
C ILE A 55 2.63 -0.01 2.11
N GLU A 56 2.44 0.99 2.96
CA GLU A 56 2.99 1.06 4.31
C GLU A 56 1.92 1.37 5.36
N LYS A 57 1.99 0.67 6.49
CA LYS A 57 1.21 0.95 7.72
C LYS A 57 1.74 2.22 8.37
N VAL A 58 0.97 3.30 8.32
CA VAL A 58 1.30 4.55 9.02
C VAL A 58 0.93 4.38 10.49
N LYS A 59 1.94 4.32 11.37
CA LYS A 59 1.70 4.37 12.82
C LYS A 59 1.15 5.75 13.14
N ALA A 60 -0.02 5.79 13.78
CA ALA A 60 -0.48 6.99 14.46
C ALA A 60 0.54 7.29 15.58
N SER A 61 1.29 8.37 15.40
CA SER A 61 2.21 8.96 16.39
C SER A 61 1.46 9.52 17.58
#